data_AF-A0A976CVB9-F1
#
_entry.id   AF-A0A976CVB9-F1
#
_cell.length_a   1.000
_cell.length_b   1.000
_cell.length_c   1.000
_cell.angle_alpha   90.00
_cell.angle_beta   90.00
_cell.angle_gamma   90.00
#
_symmetry.space_group_name_H-M   'P 1'
#
loop_
_entity.id
_entity.type
_entity.pdbx_description
1 polymer ?
#
loop_
_entity_poly.entity_id
_entity_poly.type
_entity_poly.pdbx_seq_one_letter_code
_entity_poly.pdbx_strand_id
1 'polypeptide(L)'
;MSSSSSINRLVLLLTCGAAMLANAVELSARDSWQGQWIGPAKLPDIDLQEASWIWSNETRRDASPGFRRDITTSDDARVASVTALFSADNHYRLQVNGRILGGSSDWQHPRAIDLTPVWRSGSNTILIHAKNNINDGPSSAAGLIGKILISFADGRAQSIVTDADWRCLSSPTSSTGQPARILGAYGMEPWGEIKTQTNTTNLWTCYRKQFSLAQKPTQAVARIAVDSKYWLWVNGKLAVFEGSLKRGPTPQDTYFDEVDLTPFLQAGNNTIAVLAWHWGKDGYSHKNSGKNGFLFELDVDSHFSLGSDATWKAQIHPAFGRTGEPHPNYRMPDENVHFDARLDLGAWTAPEFDDSTWKPAVAFGLPPMSFRKSARAKRSSHDSRAISPSLPI
;
A
#
# COMPACT_ATOMS: atom_id res chain seq x y z
N MET A 1 -11.03 -40.73 -1.20
CA MET A 1 -10.50 -39.35 -1.21
C MET A 1 -11.59 -38.45 -0.66
N SER A 2 -11.55 -38.17 0.64
CA SER A 2 -12.53 -37.32 1.33
C SER A 2 -11.95 -35.90 1.35
N SER A 3 -12.56 -34.97 0.61
CA SER A 3 -12.28 -33.55 0.76
C SER A 3 -12.99 -33.06 2.01
N SER A 4 -12.23 -32.84 3.09
CA SER A 4 -12.73 -32.08 4.23
C SER A 4 -12.83 -30.62 3.83
N SER A 5 -14.05 -30.13 3.66
CA SER A 5 -14.34 -28.70 3.53
C SER A 5 -14.32 -28.09 4.92
N SER A 6 -13.28 -27.33 5.25
CA SER A 6 -13.25 -26.49 6.46
C SER A 6 -14.41 -25.49 6.38
N ILE A 7 -15.36 -25.57 7.31
CA ILE A 7 -16.47 -24.62 7.42
C ILE A 7 -15.96 -23.43 8.25
N ASN A 8 -15.71 -22.29 7.62
CA ASN A 8 -15.38 -21.04 8.30
C ASN A 8 -16.60 -20.57 9.12
N ARG A 9 -16.41 -20.29 10.41
CA ARG A 9 -17.41 -19.59 11.25
C ARG A 9 -17.13 -18.09 11.23
N LEU A 10 -18.19 -17.30 11.09
CA LEU A 10 -18.16 -15.84 11.01
C LEU A 10 -18.61 -15.22 12.33
N VAL A 11 -17.87 -14.24 12.85
CA VAL A 11 -18.21 -13.53 14.10
C VAL A 11 -18.00 -12.01 13.93
N LEU A 12 -18.85 -11.20 14.59
CA LEU A 12 -18.90 -9.74 14.48
C LEU A 12 -18.11 -9.05 15.61
N LEU A 13 -17.32 -8.02 15.29
CA LEU A 13 -16.49 -7.28 16.25
C LEU A 13 -17.10 -5.91 16.61
N LEU A 14 -17.88 -5.83 17.68
CA LEU A 14 -18.60 -4.61 18.07
C LEU A 14 -17.67 -3.55 18.70
N THR A 15 -17.77 -2.28 18.29
CA THR A 15 -17.20 -1.14 19.04
C THR A 15 -18.32 -0.41 19.78
N CYS A 16 -18.27 -0.33 21.12
CA CYS A 16 -19.26 0.43 21.91
C CYS A 16 -19.17 1.95 21.65
N GLY A 17 -20.23 2.53 21.08
CA GLY A 17 -20.50 3.96 21.11
C GLY A 17 -21.32 4.33 22.34
N ALA A 18 -20.87 5.32 23.10
CA ALA A 18 -21.49 5.76 24.35
C ALA A 18 -22.93 6.30 24.16
N ALA A 19 -23.92 5.57 24.67
CA ALA A 19 -25.08 6.07 25.43
C ALA A 19 -26.15 4.96 25.58
N MET A 20 -26.09 4.19 26.67
CA MET A 20 -27.22 3.89 27.57
C MET A 20 -26.75 2.96 28.69
N LEU A 21 -27.08 3.34 29.92
CA LEU A 21 -26.77 2.67 31.17
C LEU A 21 -27.51 1.33 31.31
N ALA A 22 -26.87 0.43 32.06
CA ALA A 22 -27.42 -0.80 32.66
C ALA A 22 -27.68 -2.00 31.72
N ASN A 23 -26.59 -2.57 31.20
CA ASN A 23 -26.30 -4.01 31.24
C ASN A 23 -24.90 -4.20 30.65
N ALA A 24 -23.88 -4.12 31.52
CA ALA A 24 -22.56 -4.63 31.21
C ALA A 24 -22.68 -6.17 31.13
N VAL A 25 -23.16 -6.65 29.97
CA VAL A 25 -22.94 -8.03 29.56
C VAL A 25 -21.44 -8.19 29.49
N GLU A 26 -20.90 -9.13 30.25
CA GLU A 26 -19.51 -9.57 30.15
C GLU A 26 -19.13 -9.65 28.67
N LEU A 27 -18.20 -8.80 28.23
CA LEU A 27 -17.43 -9.08 27.02
C LEU A 27 -16.86 -10.48 27.26
N SER A 28 -17.37 -11.45 26.53
CA SER A 28 -16.91 -12.83 26.68
C SER A 28 -15.41 -12.85 26.44
N ALA A 29 -14.65 -13.76 27.04
CA ALA A 29 -13.20 -13.88 26.78
C ALA A 29 -12.87 -13.95 25.26
N ARG A 30 -13.84 -14.37 24.43
CA ARG A 30 -13.80 -14.40 22.97
C ARG A 30 -13.77 -13.02 22.28
N ASP A 31 -14.13 -11.95 22.98
CA ASP A 31 -14.11 -10.58 22.45
C ASP A 31 -12.83 -9.82 22.83
N SER A 32 -11.98 -10.42 23.68
CA SER A 32 -10.67 -9.88 24.01
C SER A 32 -9.64 -10.29 22.95
N TRP A 33 -8.88 -9.30 22.46
CA TRP A 33 -7.77 -9.50 21.53
C TRP A 33 -6.48 -9.02 22.18
N GLN A 34 -5.43 -9.80 21.99
CA GLN A 34 -4.04 -9.47 22.27
C GLN A 34 -3.36 -8.95 21.00
N GLY A 35 -3.84 -9.37 19.82
CA GLY A 35 -3.45 -8.81 18.54
C GLY A 35 -3.87 -7.34 18.36
N GLN A 36 -2.99 -6.55 17.75
CA GLN A 36 -3.21 -5.18 17.35
C GLN A 36 -3.54 -5.12 15.86
N TRP A 37 -4.41 -4.17 15.48
CA TRP A 37 -4.51 -3.77 14.08
C TRP A 37 -3.15 -3.27 13.60
N ILE A 38 -2.68 -3.79 12.49
CA ILE A 38 -1.43 -3.38 11.85
C ILE A 38 -1.66 -3.04 10.37
N GLY A 39 -0.75 -2.26 9.80
CA GLY A 39 -0.72 -1.94 8.38
C GLY A 39 0.70 -1.70 7.86
N PRO A 40 0.89 -1.52 6.55
CA PRO A 40 2.20 -1.17 6.01
C PRO A 40 2.58 0.26 6.43
N ALA A 41 3.89 0.54 6.47
CA ALA A 41 4.38 1.89 6.71
C ALA A 41 3.87 2.86 5.63
N LYS A 42 3.37 4.03 6.05
CA LYS A 42 3.00 5.09 5.11
C LYS A 42 4.28 5.68 4.51
N LEU A 43 4.36 5.74 3.19
CA LEU A 43 5.41 6.50 2.50
C LEU A 43 5.14 8.01 2.63
N PRO A 44 6.18 8.85 2.61
CA PRO A 44 6.00 10.30 2.65
C PRO A 44 5.14 10.76 1.47
N ASP A 45 4.34 11.78 1.70
CA ASP A 45 3.67 12.48 0.61
C ASP A 45 4.75 13.29 -0.14
N ILE A 46 4.88 13.04 -1.45
CA ILE A 46 5.86 13.70 -2.31
C ILE A 46 5.07 14.51 -3.32
N ASP A 47 5.28 15.82 -3.41
CA ASP A 47 4.77 16.62 -4.54
C ASP A 47 5.80 16.64 -5.69
N LEU A 48 5.34 17.03 -6.89
CA LEU A 48 6.19 17.16 -8.07
C LEU A 48 6.60 18.62 -8.35
N GLN A 49 6.51 19.52 -7.37
CA GLN A 49 7.03 20.88 -7.53
C GLN A 49 8.52 20.83 -7.86
N GLU A 50 8.99 21.80 -8.65
CA GLU A 50 10.36 21.90 -9.16
C GLU A 50 10.75 20.82 -10.18
N ALA A 51 9.97 19.75 -10.34
CA ALA A 51 10.21 18.77 -11.39
C ALA A 51 9.74 19.30 -12.75
N SER A 52 10.46 18.91 -13.79
CA SER A 52 10.11 19.15 -15.18
C SER A 52 9.65 17.86 -15.85
N TRP A 53 8.66 17.98 -16.73
CA TRP A 53 8.41 16.97 -17.74
C TRP A 53 9.60 16.91 -18.67
N ILE A 54 10.17 15.72 -18.84
CA ILE A 54 11.31 15.46 -19.71
C ILE A 54 10.96 14.40 -20.75
N TRP A 55 11.56 14.50 -21.94
CA TRP A 55 11.41 13.49 -22.97
C TRP A 55 12.66 13.32 -23.85
N SER A 56 12.53 12.45 -24.85
CA SER A 56 13.52 12.28 -25.90
C SER A 56 13.40 13.35 -26.99
N ASN A 57 14.50 13.55 -27.74
CA ASN A 57 14.50 14.36 -28.96
C ASN A 57 13.96 13.61 -30.20
N GLU A 58 13.59 12.34 -30.05
CA GLU A 58 13.00 11.51 -31.10
C GLU A 58 11.61 12.04 -31.47
N THR A 59 11.30 12.06 -32.77
CA THR A 59 10.03 12.58 -33.29
C THR A 59 9.02 11.48 -33.58
N ARG A 60 9.42 10.20 -33.50
CA ARG A 60 8.50 9.05 -33.61
C ARG A 60 7.45 9.10 -32.51
N ARG A 61 6.19 8.91 -32.90
CA ARG A 61 5.05 8.95 -31.97
C ARG A 61 5.03 7.77 -31.00
N ASP A 62 5.60 6.63 -31.35
CA ASP A 62 5.68 5.40 -30.53
C ASP A 62 7.02 5.26 -29.79
N ALA A 63 7.72 6.37 -29.56
CA ALA A 63 9.02 6.37 -28.90
C ALA A 63 8.98 5.69 -27.52
N SER A 64 10.01 4.88 -27.25
CA SER A 64 10.20 4.17 -25.99
C SER A 64 11.58 4.45 -25.37
N PRO A 65 11.84 5.70 -24.94
CA PRO A 65 13.16 6.11 -24.47
C PRO A 65 13.53 5.56 -23.09
N GLY A 66 14.83 5.50 -22.82
CA GLY A 66 15.36 5.34 -21.45
C GLY A 66 15.75 6.70 -20.86
N PHE A 67 15.63 6.85 -19.54
CA PHE A 67 16.12 8.00 -18.80
C PHE A 67 17.01 7.55 -17.65
N ARG A 68 18.24 8.07 -17.60
CA ARG A 68 19.25 7.70 -16.61
C ARG A 68 19.67 8.89 -15.77
N ARG A 69 19.80 8.68 -14.46
CA ARG A 69 20.46 9.60 -13.53
C ARG A 69 21.31 8.78 -12.56
N ASP A 70 22.59 9.11 -12.48
CA ASP A 70 23.47 8.60 -11.43
C ASP A 70 23.47 9.60 -10.28
N ILE A 71 23.18 9.12 -9.07
CA ILE A 71 23.01 9.94 -7.87
C ILE A 71 24.07 9.52 -6.86
N THR A 72 24.84 10.48 -6.35
CA THR A 72 25.70 10.28 -5.19
C THR A 72 25.15 11.15 -4.08
N THR A 73 24.94 10.60 -2.89
CA THR A 73 24.50 11.40 -1.76
C THR A 73 25.72 11.95 -1.03
N SER A 74 25.58 13.15 -0.46
CA SER A 74 26.69 13.80 0.26
C SER A 74 26.99 13.15 1.62
N ASP A 75 26.08 12.30 2.11
CA ASP A 75 26.16 11.71 3.45
C ASP A 75 25.46 10.36 3.53
N ASP A 76 26.01 9.38 2.81
CA ASP A 76 25.40 8.05 2.68
C ASP A 76 25.16 7.36 4.02
N ALA A 77 26.05 7.58 5.00
CA ALA A 77 25.96 6.98 6.33
C ALA A 77 24.72 7.44 7.12
N ARG A 78 24.16 8.60 6.74
CA ARG A 78 22.98 9.18 7.40
C ARG A 78 21.70 9.00 6.60
N VAL A 79 21.70 8.34 5.44
CA VAL A 79 20.47 8.08 4.68
C VAL A 79 19.54 7.16 5.49
N ALA A 80 18.38 7.67 5.87
CA ALA A 80 17.37 6.95 6.66
C ALA A 80 16.30 6.31 5.77
N SER A 81 15.89 7.00 4.70
CA SER A 81 14.97 6.45 3.71
C SER A 81 15.11 7.15 2.36
N VAL A 82 14.76 6.43 1.30
CA VAL A 82 14.69 6.97 -0.06
C VAL A 82 13.36 6.57 -0.67
N THR A 83 12.59 7.55 -1.10
CA THR A 83 11.27 7.34 -1.72
C THR A 83 11.22 8.06 -3.05
N ALA A 84 10.65 7.44 -4.07
CA ALA A 84 10.50 8.03 -5.38
C ALA A 84 9.03 8.12 -5.79
N LEU A 85 8.70 9.17 -6.53
CA LEU A 85 7.44 9.33 -7.23
C LEU A 85 7.74 9.65 -8.69
N PHE A 86 7.35 8.76 -9.60
CA PHE A 86 7.46 8.97 -11.03
C PHE A 86 6.10 8.81 -11.71
N SER A 87 5.91 9.58 -12.79
CA SER A 87 4.79 9.46 -13.70
C SER A 87 5.29 9.57 -15.14
N ALA A 88 4.72 8.78 -16.06
CA ALA A 88 5.01 8.93 -17.47
C ALA A 88 3.76 8.74 -18.30
N ASP A 89 3.63 9.59 -19.31
CA ASP A 89 2.59 9.45 -20.32
C ASP A 89 3.17 8.67 -21.52
N ASN A 90 2.81 7.40 -21.74
CA ASN A 90 1.76 6.63 -21.05
C ASN A 90 2.29 5.61 -20.02
N HIS A 91 3.50 5.09 -20.21
CA HIS A 91 4.02 4.01 -19.39
C HIS A 91 5.43 4.30 -18.90
N TYR A 92 5.76 3.82 -17.70
CA TYR A 92 7.15 3.67 -17.30
C TYR A 92 7.43 2.39 -16.52
N ARG A 93 8.72 2.05 -16.46
CA ARG A 93 9.29 1.08 -15.54
C ARG A 93 10.52 1.68 -14.88
N LEU A 94 10.58 1.59 -13.56
CA LEU A 94 11.69 2.03 -12.74
C LEU A 94 12.62 0.87 -12.39
N GLN A 95 13.91 1.10 -12.62
CA GLN A 95 15.00 0.23 -12.21
C GLN A 95 16.01 1.06 -11.40
N VAL A 96 16.48 0.51 -10.28
CA VAL A 96 17.52 1.11 -9.44
C VAL A 96 18.63 0.08 -9.23
N ASN A 97 19.86 0.45 -9.56
CA ASN A 97 21.03 -0.43 -9.42
C ASN A 97 20.84 -1.82 -10.07
N GLY A 98 20.15 -1.86 -11.23
CA GLY A 98 19.86 -3.09 -11.95
C GLY A 98 18.61 -3.86 -11.47
N ARG A 99 17.95 -3.45 -10.38
CA ARG A 99 16.74 -4.11 -9.87
C ARG A 99 15.48 -3.33 -10.25
N ILE A 100 14.52 -4.03 -10.86
CA ILE A 100 13.21 -3.45 -11.20
C ILE A 100 12.41 -3.31 -9.90
N LEU A 101 11.84 -2.13 -9.65
CA LEU A 101 11.07 -1.85 -8.43
C LEU A 101 9.60 -1.53 -8.68
N GLY A 102 9.25 -1.15 -9.90
CA GLY A 102 7.87 -0.79 -10.22
C GLY A 102 7.70 -0.14 -11.58
N GLY A 103 6.50 0.35 -11.83
CA GLY A 103 6.09 1.00 -13.06
C GLY A 103 4.60 1.29 -13.03
N SER A 104 4.14 2.15 -13.92
CA SER A 104 2.72 2.47 -14.06
C SER A 104 2.37 2.73 -15.52
N SER A 105 1.11 2.51 -15.86
CA SER A 105 0.44 2.97 -17.08
C SER A 105 -0.57 4.09 -16.82
N ASP A 106 -0.76 4.48 -15.55
CA ASP A 106 -1.67 5.52 -15.10
C ASP A 106 -0.84 6.75 -14.75
N TRP A 107 -0.75 7.70 -15.69
CA TRP A 107 0.06 8.90 -15.54
C TRP A 107 -0.60 9.95 -14.63
N GLN A 108 -1.92 9.89 -14.47
CA GLN A 108 -2.67 10.86 -13.68
C GLN A 108 -2.58 10.58 -12.18
N HIS A 109 -2.26 9.34 -11.81
CA HIS A 109 -2.27 8.87 -10.45
C HIS A 109 -0.96 8.19 -10.05
N PRO A 110 0.17 8.92 -10.05
CA PRO A 110 1.45 8.33 -9.69
C PRO A 110 1.47 7.87 -8.23
N ARG A 111 2.22 6.81 -7.98
CA ARG A 111 2.33 6.14 -6.70
C ARG A 111 3.78 6.15 -6.20
N ALA A 112 3.96 6.46 -4.92
CA ALA A 112 5.28 6.45 -4.31
C ALA A 112 5.84 5.02 -4.19
N ILE A 113 7.14 4.86 -4.45
CA ILE A 113 7.89 3.61 -4.38
C ILE A 113 9.04 3.79 -3.39
N ASP A 114 9.20 2.84 -2.48
CA ASP A 114 10.32 2.80 -1.53
C ASP A 114 11.58 2.27 -2.22
N LEU A 115 12.61 3.12 -2.32
CA LEU A 115 13.90 2.75 -2.90
C LEU A 115 14.92 2.32 -1.84
N THR A 116 14.62 2.54 -0.56
CA THR A 116 15.53 2.26 0.58
C THR A 116 16.13 0.86 0.52
N PRO A 117 15.38 -0.23 0.22
CA PRO A 117 15.92 -1.59 0.22
C PRO A 117 17.01 -1.88 -0.82
N VAL A 118 17.15 -1.03 -1.83
CA VAL A 118 18.14 -1.21 -2.90
C VAL A 118 19.12 -0.05 -3.03
N TRP A 119 18.95 0.97 -2.17
CA TRP A 119 19.85 2.10 -2.09
C TRP A 119 21.17 1.65 -1.46
N ARG A 120 22.28 2.11 -2.03
CA ARG A 120 23.64 1.74 -1.61
C ARG A 120 24.40 3.00 -1.23
N SER A 121 25.45 2.84 -0.43
CA SER A 121 26.44 3.91 -0.28
C SER A 121 27.17 4.14 -1.61
N GLY A 122 27.53 5.38 -1.89
CA GLY A 122 28.14 5.82 -3.13
C GLY A 122 27.12 6.07 -4.24
N SER A 123 27.53 5.75 -5.47
CA SER A 123 26.72 6.02 -6.65
C SER A 123 25.57 5.04 -6.79
N ASN A 124 24.36 5.57 -6.99
CA ASN A 124 23.15 4.83 -7.28
C ASN A 124 22.66 5.20 -8.69
N THR A 125 22.47 4.20 -9.55
CA THR A 125 21.94 4.41 -10.89
C THR A 125 20.43 4.26 -10.89
N ILE A 126 19.74 5.33 -11.29
CA ILE A 126 18.30 5.33 -11.59
C ILE A 126 18.12 5.21 -13.09
N LEU A 127 17.34 4.22 -13.51
CA LEU A 127 16.99 4.00 -14.91
C LEU A 127 15.48 3.87 -15.04
N ILE A 128 14.89 4.66 -15.93
CA ILE A 128 13.46 4.64 -16.22
C ILE A 128 13.26 4.37 -17.70
N HIS A 129 12.57 3.28 -18.03
CA HIS A 129 12.11 3.01 -19.38
C HIS A 129 10.71 3.56 -19.54
N ALA A 130 10.54 4.59 -20.34
CA ALA A 130 9.24 5.13 -20.66
C ALA A 130 8.79 4.65 -22.04
N LYS A 131 7.48 4.59 -22.27
CA LYS A 131 6.89 4.25 -23.56
C LYS A 131 5.66 5.11 -23.83
N ASN A 132 5.63 5.71 -25.01
CA ASN A 132 4.43 6.32 -25.55
C ASN A 132 3.59 5.25 -26.27
N ASN A 133 2.28 5.27 -26.05
CA ASN A 133 1.29 4.41 -26.69
C ASN A 133 0.37 5.26 -27.56
N ILE A 134 0.54 5.14 -28.87
CA ILE A 134 -0.18 5.92 -29.88
C ILE A 134 -1.69 5.61 -29.95
N ASN A 135 -2.15 4.57 -29.26
CA ASN A 135 -3.54 4.12 -29.27
C ASN A 135 -4.38 4.69 -28.10
N ASP A 136 -3.76 5.37 -27.13
CA ASP A 136 -4.42 5.78 -25.87
C ASP A 136 -5.08 7.17 -25.90
N GLY A 137 -5.43 7.71 -27.08
CA GLY A 137 -6.24 8.93 -27.21
C GLY A 137 -5.86 9.83 -28.39
N PRO A 138 -6.53 10.99 -28.55
CA PRO A 138 -6.33 11.90 -29.68
C PRO A 138 -5.01 12.69 -29.61
N SER A 139 -4.34 12.75 -28.45
CA SER A 139 -3.07 13.45 -28.24
C SER A 139 -1.90 12.46 -28.17
N SER A 140 -0.88 12.65 -29.01
CA SER A 140 0.37 11.89 -28.92
C SER A 140 1.37 12.49 -27.91
N ALA A 141 0.87 13.10 -26.84
CA ALA A 141 1.71 13.71 -25.81
C ALA A 141 2.50 12.61 -25.08
N ALA A 142 3.77 12.88 -24.80
CA ALA A 142 4.63 11.95 -24.11
C ALA A 142 5.59 12.72 -23.21
N GLY A 143 5.81 12.21 -22.02
CA GLY A 143 6.66 12.86 -21.04
C GLY A 143 6.89 11.96 -19.84
N LEU A 144 8.03 12.15 -19.18
CA LEU A 144 8.35 11.58 -17.88
C LEU A 144 8.52 12.73 -16.89
N ILE A 145 7.96 12.59 -15.69
CA ILE A 145 8.20 13.49 -14.58
C ILE A 145 8.42 12.70 -13.30
N GLY A 146 9.22 13.22 -12.38
CA GLY A 146 9.34 12.62 -11.06
C GLY A 146 10.26 13.33 -10.10
N LYS A 147 10.22 12.84 -8.86
CA LYS A 147 11.03 13.30 -7.74
C LYS A 147 11.46 12.11 -6.90
N ILE A 148 12.73 12.12 -6.49
CA ILE A 148 13.29 11.21 -5.48
C ILE A 148 13.57 12.05 -4.24
N LEU A 149 12.96 11.67 -3.12
CA LEU A 149 13.17 12.25 -1.81
C LEU A 149 14.10 11.35 -0.99
N ILE A 150 15.25 11.88 -0.62
CA ILE A 150 16.23 11.24 0.27
C ILE A 150 16.12 11.90 1.63
N SER A 151 15.71 11.15 2.65
CA SER A 151 15.60 11.63 4.03
C SER A 151 16.79 11.14 4.85
N PHE A 152 17.41 12.05 5.60
CA PHE A 152 18.55 11.76 6.47
C PHE A 152 18.11 11.60 7.93
N ALA A 153 18.87 10.83 8.70
CA ALA A 153 18.59 10.53 10.11
C ALA A 153 18.60 11.77 11.03
N ASP A 154 19.23 12.87 10.60
CA ASP A 154 19.27 14.15 11.31
C ASP A 154 18.10 15.09 10.95
N GLY A 155 17.14 14.59 10.16
CA GLY A 155 15.95 15.35 9.74
C GLY A 155 16.14 16.20 8.48
N ARG A 156 17.34 16.26 7.90
CA ARG A 156 17.53 16.88 6.58
C ARG A 156 16.87 16.04 5.48
N ALA A 157 16.58 16.67 4.36
CA ALA A 157 16.12 15.99 3.15
C ALA A 157 16.81 16.57 1.90
N GLN A 158 16.96 15.73 0.88
CA GLN A 158 17.45 16.10 -0.44
C GLN A 158 16.46 15.61 -1.50
N SER A 159 16.11 16.48 -2.44
CA SER A 159 15.28 16.14 -3.58
C SER A 159 16.13 16.05 -4.85
N ILE A 160 15.91 15.00 -5.64
CA ILE A 160 16.40 14.88 -7.02
C ILE A 160 15.18 14.83 -7.92
N VAL A 161 15.05 15.82 -8.82
CA VAL A 161 13.89 15.94 -9.71
C VAL A 161 14.25 15.54 -11.14
N THR A 162 13.25 15.27 -11.97
CA THR A 162 13.44 15.20 -13.43
C THR A 162 13.72 16.58 -14.00
N ASP A 163 14.87 16.73 -14.64
CA ASP A 163 15.40 18.00 -15.15
C ASP A 163 16.40 17.74 -16.30
N ALA A 164 17.16 18.77 -16.68
CA ALA A 164 18.13 18.72 -17.79
C ALA A 164 19.38 17.88 -17.48
N ASP A 165 19.61 17.51 -16.22
CA ASP A 165 20.75 16.69 -15.85
C ASP A 165 20.51 15.19 -16.11
N TRP A 166 19.26 14.79 -16.32
CA TRP A 166 18.91 13.44 -16.75
C TRP A 166 19.40 13.18 -18.17
N ARG A 167 19.87 11.95 -18.41
CA ARG A 167 20.30 11.50 -19.74
C ARG A 167 19.18 10.71 -20.39
N CYS A 168 18.81 11.08 -21.61
CA CYS A 168 17.94 10.30 -22.47
C CYS A 168 18.78 9.30 -23.28
N LEU A 169 18.46 8.02 -23.13
CA LEU A 169 19.12 6.90 -23.77
C LEU A 169 18.32 6.47 -25.00
N SER A 170 19.03 6.23 -26.11
CA SER A 170 18.46 5.64 -27.32
C SER A 170 18.07 4.16 -27.14
N SER A 171 18.60 3.49 -26.12
CA SER A 171 18.21 2.15 -25.71
C SER A 171 18.44 1.93 -24.20
N PRO A 172 17.75 0.94 -23.59
CA PRO A 172 17.91 0.58 -22.17
C PRO A 172 19.33 0.26 -21.70
N THR A 173 20.18 -0.24 -22.60
CA THR A 173 21.51 -0.76 -22.28
C THR A 173 22.62 0.24 -22.54
N SER A 174 22.31 1.42 -23.10
CA SER A 174 23.31 2.44 -23.37
C SER A 174 23.75 3.15 -22.10
N SER A 175 25.06 3.23 -21.86
CA SER A 175 25.63 4.09 -20.82
C SER A 175 25.80 5.54 -21.27
N THR A 176 25.74 5.78 -22.59
CA THR A 176 25.84 7.10 -23.21
C THR A 176 24.47 7.60 -23.64
N GLY A 177 24.09 8.80 -23.22
CA GLY A 177 22.83 9.43 -23.58
C GLY A 177 22.99 10.94 -23.76
N GLN A 178 22.11 11.52 -24.57
CA GLN A 178 22.02 12.98 -24.70
C GLN A 178 21.29 13.55 -23.49
N PRO A 179 21.48 14.83 -23.13
CA PRO A 179 20.63 15.48 -22.14
C PRO A 179 19.15 15.31 -22.50
N ALA A 180 18.31 15.02 -21.50
CA ALA A 180 16.87 14.91 -21.70
C ALA A 180 16.29 16.27 -22.10
N ARG A 181 15.33 16.26 -23.04
CA ARG A 181 14.66 17.49 -23.46
C ARG A 181 13.65 17.90 -22.39
N ILE A 182 13.79 19.11 -21.85
CA ILE A 182 12.75 19.71 -21.01
C ILE A 182 11.53 20.03 -21.89
N LEU A 183 10.37 19.52 -21.51
CA LEU A 183 9.08 19.87 -22.11
C LEU A 183 8.48 21.07 -21.41
N GLY A 184 8.60 21.12 -20.08
CA GLY A 184 8.17 22.23 -19.23
C GLY A 184 7.98 21.80 -17.79
N ALA A 185 7.55 22.73 -16.95
CA ALA A 185 7.40 22.50 -15.51
C ALA A 185 6.18 21.63 -15.17
N TYR A 186 6.17 21.06 -13.97
CA TYR A 186 4.94 20.55 -13.36
C TYR A 186 3.78 21.56 -13.45
N GLY A 187 2.58 21.09 -13.79
CA GLY A 187 1.42 21.97 -14.03
C GLY A 187 1.22 22.40 -15.49
N MET A 188 2.17 22.11 -16.40
CA MET A 188 2.02 22.49 -17.81
C MET A 188 0.96 21.67 -18.55
N GLU A 189 0.34 22.27 -19.55
CA GLU A 189 -0.50 21.54 -20.51
C GLU A 189 0.33 20.55 -21.35
N PRO A 190 -0.22 19.38 -21.73
CA PRO A 190 -1.60 18.93 -21.50
C PRO A 190 -1.82 18.21 -20.15
N TRP A 191 -0.79 18.08 -19.32
CA TRP A 191 -0.84 17.22 -18.14
C TRP A 191 -1.41 17.90 -16.89
N GLY A 192 -1.29 19.23 -16.80
CA GLY A 192 -1.74 20.00 -15.65
C GLY A 192 -1.11 19.53 -14.34
N GLU A 193 -1.85 19.71 -13.24
CA GLU A 193 -1.47 19.19 -11.93
C GLU A 193 -1.92 17.73 -11.77
N ILE A 194 -0.97 16.81 -11.62
CA ILE A 194 -1.26 15.40 -11.29
C ILE A 194 -1.23 15.18 -9.78
N LYS A 195 -2.34 14.67 -9.24
CA LYS A 195 -2.46 14.41 -7.80
C LYS A 195 -1.80 13.09 -7.45
N THR A 196 -0.87 13.18 -6.51
CA THR A 196 -0.17 12.01 -5.98
C THR A 196 -1.15 11.18 -5.19
N GLN A 197 -1.31 9.90 -5.54
CA GLN A 197 -2.15 9.04 -4.74
C GLN A 197 -1.48 8.83 -3.39
N THR A 198 -2.18 9.21 -2.33
CA THR A 198 -1.93 8.61 -1.03
C THR A 198 -2.18 7.11 -1.21
N ASN A 199 -1.19 6.26 -0.91
CA ASN A 199 -1.31 4.79 -0.91
C ASN A 199 -2.50 4.35 -0.02
N THR A 200 -3.72 4.42 -0.54
CA THR A 200 -4.95 4.32 0.24
C THR A 200 -6.05 3.54 -0.46
N THR A 201 -5.91 3.27 -1.77
CA THR A 201 -6.85 2.47 -2.57
C THR A 201 -6.11 1.39 -3.34
N ASN A 202 -6.79 0.27 -3.59
CA ASN A 202 -6.26 -0.88 -4.33
C ASN A 202 -4.88 -1.35 -3.83
N LEU A 203 -4.71 -1.48 -2.52
CA LEU A 203 -3.44 -1.85 -1.93
C LEU A 203 -3.43 -3.35 -1.68
N TRP A 204 -2.49 -4.03 -2.33
CA TRP A 204 -2.15 -5.41 -2.03
C TRP A 204 -0.95 -5.41 -1.10
N THR A 205 -1.12 -5.94 0.10
CA THR A 205 -0.10 -5.90 1.15
C THR A 205 0.19 -7.30 1.64
N CYS A 206 1.45 -7.68 1.57
CA CYS A 206 1.97 -8.90 2.16
C CYS A 206 2.31 -8.65 3.63
N TYR A 207 1.87 -9.54 4.51
CA TYR A 207 2.31 -9.62 5.90
C TYR A 207 3.02 -10.96 6.11
N ARG A 208 4.11 -10.96 6.88
CA ARG A 208 4.87 -12.17 7.21
C ARG A 208 5.25 -12.20 8.69
N LYS A 209 5.19 -13.39 9.28
CA LYS A 209 5.64 -13.66 10.64
C LYS A 209 6.20 -15.07 10.75
N GLN A 210 7.39 -15.16 11.33
CA GLN A 210 8.00 -16.42 11.74
C GLN A 210 7.91 -16.57 13.26
N PHE A 211 7.70 -17.80 13.72
CA PHE A 211 7.66 -18.18 15.13
C PHE A 211 7.99 -19.67 15.26
N SER A 212 8.26 -20.13 16.49
CA SER A 212 8.61 -21.53 16.74
C SER A 212 7.67 -22.15 17.77
N LEU A 213 7.30 -23.41 17.55
CA LEU A 213 6.52 -24.22 18.49
C LEU A 213 7.39 -25.35 19.04
N ALA A 214 7.32 -25.62 20.34
CA ALA A 214 8.10 -26.69 20.96
C ALA A 214 7.69 -28.08 20.44
N GLN A 215 6.41 -28.25 20.11
CA GLN A 215 5.83 -29.48 19.60
C GLN A 215 4.76 -29.17 18.54
N LYS A 216 4.38 -30.17 17.75
CA LYS A 216 3.26 -30.03 16.82
C LYS A 216 1.98 -29.87 17.64
N PRO A 217 1.12 -28.87 17.34
CA PRO A 217 -0.06 -28.62 18.14
C PRO A 217 -1.16 -29.65 17.92
N THR A 218 -1.99 -29.84 18.94
CA THR A 218 -3.21 -30.65 18.84
C THR A 218 -4.42 -29.84 18.39
N GLN A 219 -4.43 -28.55 18.71
CA GLN A 219 -5.40 -27.57 18.27
C GLN A 219 -4.71 -26.22 18.09
N ALA A 220 -4.98 -25.58 16.95
CA ALA A 220 -4.49 -24.24 16.66
C ALA A 220 -5.52 -23.47 15.83
N VAL A 221 -6.18 -22.49 16.44
CA VAL A 221 -7.26 -21.70 15.81
C VAL A 221 -6.83 -20.25 15.69
N ALA A 222 -6.88 -19.74 14.46
CA ALA A 222 -6.64 -18.33 14.18
C ALA A 222 -7.95 -17.56 14.05
N ARG A 223 -7.96 -16.35 14.59
CA ARG A 223 -8.92 -15.29 14.30
C ARG A 223 -8.25 -14.27 13.40
N ILE A 224 -8.88 -13.91 12.29
CA ILE A 224 -8.32 -12.99 11.30
C ILE A 224 -9.36 -12.01 10.78
N ALA A 225 -9.00 -10.72 10.76
CA ALA A 225 -9.81 -9.66 10.18
C ALA A 225 -8.94 -8.75 9.31
N VAL A 226 -9.50 -8.30 8.19
CA VAL A 226 -8.88 -7.32 7.29
C VAL A 226 -9.92 -6.37 6.74
N ASP A 227 -9.46 -5.20 6.32
CA ASP A 227 -10.17 -4.41 5.32
C ASP A 227 -9.37 -4.50 3.99
N SER A 228 -9.79 -5.24 2.96
CA SER A 228 -11.14 -5.77 2.72
C SER A 228 -11.19 -7.29 2.48
N LYS A 229 -10.15 -7.88 1.87
CA LYS A 229 -10.06 -9.32 1.54
C LYS A 229 -8.67 -9.85 1.85
N TYR A 230 -8.51 -11.16 2.09
CA TYR A 230 -7.18 -11.75 2.29
C TYR A 230 -7.03 -13.17 1.74
N TRP A 231 -5.77 -13.57 1.57
CA TRP A 231 -5.34 -14.96 1.37
C TRP A 231 -4.31 -15.30 2.43
N LEU A 232 -4.38 -16.51 2.98
CA LEU A 232 -3.52 -16.96 4.09
C LEU A 232 -2.77 -18.23 3.71
N TRP A 233 -1.45 -18.20 3.89
CA TRP A 233 -0.56 -19.34 3.80
C TRP A 233 0.09 -19.61 5.14
N VAL A 234 0.25 -20.90 5.46
CA VAL A 234 1.05 -21.37 6.59
C VAL A 234 2.05 -22.37 6.05
N ASN A 235 3.34 -22.10 6.28
CA ASN A 235 4.44 -22.91 5.77
C ASN A 235 4.36 -23.15 4.25
N GLY A 236 4.06 -22.10 3.47
CA GLY A 236 3.91 -22.15 2.01
C GLY A 236 2.62 -22.83 1.51
N LYS A 237 1.81 -23.43 2.38
CA LYS A 237 0.54 -24.07 2.00
C LYS A 237 -0.62 -23.09 2.18
N LEU A 238 -1.46 -22.97 1.15
CA LEU A 238 -2.64 -22.12 1.18
C LEU A 238 -3.67 -22.71 2.17
N ALA A 239 -3.95 -21.98 3.25
CA ALA A 239 -4.93 -22.34 4.27
C ALA A 239 -6.30 -21.70 4.00
N VAL A 240 -6.31 -20.46 3.49
CA VAL A 240 -7.55 -19.75 3.10
C VAL A 240 -7.38 -19.13 1.72
N PHE A 241 -8.26 -19.51 0.80
CA PHE A 241 -8.44 -18.84 -0.48
C PHE A 241 -9.56 -17.81 -0.35
N GLU A 242 -9.20 -16.52 -0.33
CA GLU A 242 -10.12 -15.38 -0.25
C GLU A 242 -11.04 -15.37 0.99
N GLY A 243 -10.53 -14.92 2.13
CA GLY A 243 -11.30 -14.68 3.36
C GLY A 243 -11.82 -13.24 3.51
N SER A 244 -12.53 -13.00 4.61
CA SER A 244 -13.26 -11.78 4.96
C SER A 244 -14.51 -11.47 4.11
N LEU A 245 -15.42 -10.70 4.71
CA LEU A 245 -16.68 -10.24 4.11
C LEU A 245 -16.66 -8.73 3.83
N LYS A 246 -17.57 -8.28 2.95
CA LYS A 246 -17.76 -6.85 2.69
C LYS A 246 -18.37 -6.17 3.93
N ARG A 247 -17.79 -5.03 4.34
CA ARG A 247 -18.27 -4.17 5.45
C ARG A 247 -19.49 -3.33 5.04
N GLY A 248 -20.67 -3.93 4.86
CA GLY A 248 -21.84 -3.22 4.29
C GLY A 248 -22.79 -2.60 5.33
N PRO A 249 -23.41 -3.40 6.20
CA PRO A 249 -24.51 -2.94 7.06
C PRO A 249 -24.09 -2.07 8.24
N THR A 250 -22.84 -2.22 8.70
CA THR A 250 -22.36 -1.68 9.98
C THR A 250 -21.01 -0.97 9.81
N PRO A 251 -21.01 0.36 9.58
CA PRO A 251 -19.79 1.11 9.24
C PRO A 251 -18.74 1.17 10.36
N GLN A 252 -19.13 0.88 11.60
CA GLN A 252 -18.29 1.01 12.79
C GLN A 252 -17.62 -0.31 13.23
N ASP A 253 -18.00 -1.45 12.65
CA ASP A 253 -17.44 -2.76 13.00
C ASP A 253 -16.89 -3.49 11.76
N THR A 254 -16.41 -4.72 11.97
CA THR A 254 -16.02 -5.63 10.91
C THR A 254 -16.26 -7.07 11.34
N TYR A 255 -16.23 -7.97 10.38
CA TYR A 255 -16.19 -9.41 10.64
C TYR A 255 -14.75 -9.90 10.80
N PHE A 256 -14.60 -10.99 11.53
CA PHE A 256 -13.41 -11.83 11.50
C PHE A 256 -13.78 -13.27 11.17
N ASP A 257 -12.82 -13.99 10.59
CA ASP A 257 -12.94 -15.42 10.33
C ASP A 257 -12.24 -16.20 11.47
N GLU A 258 -12.82 -17.33 11.87
CA GLU A 258 -12.12 -18.37 12.64
C GLU A 258 -11.63 -19.47 11.70
N VAL A 259 -10.32 -19.77 11.74
CA VAL A 259 -9.65 -20.69 10.83
C VAL A 259 -8.86 -21.72 11.63
N ASP A 260 -9.13 -23.01 11.40
CA ASP A 260 -8.32 -24.09 11.97
C ASP A 260 -6.98 -24.22 11.20
N LEU A 261 -5.89 -23.84 11.87
CA LEU A 261 -4.53 -23.90 11.34
C LEU A 261 -3.75 -25.13 11.82
N THR A 262 -4.36 -25.99 12.65
CA THR A 262 -3.75 -27.23 13.16
C THR A 262 -3.08 -28.07 12.07
N PRO A 263 -3.71 -28.34 10.90
CA PRO A 263 -3.11 -29.24 9.90
C PRO A 263 -1.93 -28.60 9.14
N PHE A 264 -1.69 -27.30 9.31
CA PHE A 264 -0.62 -26.57 8.60
C PHE A 264 0.62 -26.31 9.46
N LEU A 265 0.50 -26.44 10.78
CA LEU A 265 1.57 -26.18 11.74
C LEU A 265 2.41 -27.43 12.05
N GLN A 266 3.65 -27.19 12.43
CA GLN A 266 4.64 -28.23 12.77
C GLN A 266 5.41 -27.87 14.06
N ALA A 267 6.12 -28.84 14.62
CA ALA A 267 7.13 -28.55 15.64
C ALA A 267 8.30 -27.76 15.01
N GLY A 268 8.95 -26.91 15.78
CA GLY A 268 9.99 -26.01 15.30
C GLY A 268 9.42 -24.79 14.59
N ASN A 269 10.12 -24.31 13.56
CA ASN A 269 9.80 -23.06 12.88
C ASN A 269 8.54 -23.18 12.02
N ASN A 270 7.70 -22.16 12.12
CA ASN A 270 6.50 -21.96 11.32
C ASN A 270 6.50 -20.54 10.74
N THR A 271 5.94 -20.40 9.55
CA THR A 271 5.76 -19.12 8.86
C THR A 271 4.29 -18.90 8.54
N ILE A 272 3.77 -17.75 8.94
CA ILE A 272 2.48 -17.23 8.48
C ILE A 272 2.76 -16.16 7.43
N ALA A 273 2.10 -16.27 6.28
CA ALA A 273 2.12 -15.28 5.22
C ALA A 273 0.69 -14.92 4.82
N VAL A 274 0.38 -13.63 4.74
CA VAL A 274 -0.96 -13.12 4.42
C VAL A 274 -0.86 -12.10 3.29
N LEU A 275 -1.68 -12.24 2.25
CA LEU A 275 -1.88 -11.20 1.24
C LEU A 275 -3.22 -10.54 1.52
N ALA A 276 -3.20 -9.28 1.96
CA ALA A 276 -4.42 -8.49 2.17
C ALA A 276 -4.65 -7.54 0.98
N TRP A 277 -5.88 -7.49 0.49
CA TRP A 277 -6.33 -6.54 -0.52
C TRP A 277 -7.27 -5.52 0.12
N HIS A 278 -6.76 -4.29 0.27
CA HIS A 278 -7.52 -3.13 0.72
C HIS A 278 -8.06 -2.38 -0.49
N TRP A 279 -9.38 -2.39 -0.67
CA TRP A 279 -10.01 -1.67 -1.78
C TRP A 279 -9.89 -0.15 -1.59
N GLY A 280 -10.09 0.33 -0.36
CA GLY A 280 -9.98 1.75 -0.02
C GLY A 280 -11.11 2.63 -0.54
N LYS A 281 -12.21 2.04 -1.02
CA LYS A 281 -13.35 2.76 -1.59
C LYS A 281 -14.65 2.35 -0.92
N ASP A 282 -15.56 3.31 -0.77
CA ASP A 282 -16.94 2.99 -0.45
C ASP A 282 -17.64 2.41 -1.69
N GLY A 283 -18.64 1.58 -1.46
CA GLY A 283 -19.55 1.08 -2.49
C GLY A 283 -20.92 0.78 -1.91
N TYR A 284 -21.78 0.14 -2.71
CA TYR A 284 -23.13 -0.20 -2.28
C TYR A 284 -23.16 -1.17 -1.09
N SER A 285 -22.25 -2.15 -1.09
CA SER A 285 -22.16 -3.22 -0.09
C SER A 285 -20.90 -3.15 0.79
N HIS A 286 -20.12 -2.07 0.69
CA HIS A 286 -18.88 -1.92 1.46
C HIS A 286 -18.70 -0.47 1.92
N LYS A 287 -18.27 -0.32 3.17
CA LYS A 287 -17.87 0.92 3.81
C LYS A 287 -16.40 0.78 4.17
N ASN A 288 -15.58 1.60 3.54
CA ASN A 288 -14.15 1.61 3.77
C ASN A 288 -13.86 2.12 5.19
N SER A 289 -13.02 1.40 5.93
CA SER A 289 -12.53 1.86 7.25
C SER A 289 -11.61 3.09 7.14
N GLY A 290 -11.08 3.35 5.95
CA GLY A 290 -10.06 4.36 5.69
C GLY A 290 -8.65 3.88 6.04
N LYS A 291 -8.48 2.61 6.42
CA LYS A 291 -7.20 2.01 6.79
C LYS A 291 -7.00 0.67 6.10
N ASN A 292 -5.80 0.45 5.60
CA ASN A 292 -5.33 -0.87 5.16
C ASN A 292 -4.95 -1.68 6.40
N GLY A 293 -5.97 -2.16 7.12
CA GLY A 293 -5.83 -2.82 8.41
C GLY A 293 -5.83 -4.34 8.28
N PHE A 294 -4.95 -4.99 9.04
CA PHE A 294 -4.89 -6.42 9.27
C PHE A 294 -4.81 -6.69 10.78
N LEU A 295 -5.62 -7.63 11.25
CA LEU A 295 -5.65 -8.10 12.62
C LEU A 295 -5.62 -9.63 12.60
N PHE A 296 -4.76 -10.21 13.44
CA PHE A 296 -4.59 -11.65 13.54
C PHE A 296 -4.33 -12.04 14.98
N GLU A 297 -4.89 -13.17 15.38
CA GLU A 297 -4.51 -13.84 16.61
C GLU A 297 -4.61 -15.34 16.44
N LEU A 298 -3.55 -16.07 16.78
CA LEU A 298 -3.52 -17.52 16.79
C LEU A 298 -3.44 -18.00 18.25
N ASP A 299 -4.39 -18.83 18.66
CA ASP A 299 -4.34 -19.61 19.90
C ASP A 299 -3.90 -21.03 19.57
N VAL A 300 -2.90 -21.53 20.30
CA VAL A 300 -2.34 -22.88 20.16
C VAL A 300 -2.43 -23.60 21.48
N ASP A 301 -3.21 -24.68 21.50
CA ASP A 301 -3.46 -25.55 22.67
C ASP A 301 -3.80 -24.78 23.97
N SER A 302 -4.35 -23.55 23.87
CA SER A 302 -4.62 -22.65 25.01
C SER A 302 -3.40 -22.32 25.89
N HIS A 303 -2.19 -22.48 25.34
CA HIS A 303 -0.93 -22.26 26.06
C HIS A 303 0.01 -21.28 25.37
N PHE A 304 -0.19 -21.05 24.07
CA PHE A 304 0.59 -20.11 23.29
C PHE A 304 -0.34 -19.24 22.46
N SER A 305 -0.13 -17.93 22.50
CA SER A 305 -0.82 -16.96 21.65
C SER A 305 0.17 -16.20 20.77
N LEU A 306 -0.23 -15.92 19.53
CA LEU A 306 0.50 -15.06 18.61
C LEU A 306 -0.46 -14.02 18.04
N GLY A 307 -0.30 -12.77 18.48
CA GLY A 307 -1.03 -11.61 17.95
C GLY A 307 -0.29 -10.90 16.81
N SER A 308 -1.04 -10.21 15.94
CA SER A 308 -0.49 -9.19 15.05
C SER A 308 0.03 -7.99 15.87
N ASP A 309 1.23 -7.51 15.55
CA ASP A 309 1.85 -6.36 16.22
C ASP A 309 2.95 -5.76 15.33
N ALA A 310 3.68 -4.76 15.84
CA ALA A 310 4.75 -4.09 15.10
C ALA A 310 5.97 -4.99 14.80
N THR A 311 6.02 -6.23 15.32
CA THR A 311 7.08 -7.20 15.01
C THR A 311 6.81 -8.00 13.73
N TRP A 312 5.59 -7.94 13.20
CA TRP A 312 5.27 -8.48 11.88
C TRP A 312 5.99 -7.68 10.79
N LYS A 313 6.32 -8.32 9.68
CA LYS A 313 6.83 -7.65 8.49
C LYS A 313 5.68 -7.31 7.56
N ALA A 314 5.71 -6.13 6.94
CA ALA A 314 4.71 -5.70 5.98
C ALA A 314 5.37 -5.10 4.73
N GLN A 315 4.90 -5.52 3.56
CA GLN A 315 5.35 -4.99 2.28
C GLN A 315 4.16 -4.84 1.33
N ILE A 316 4.03 -3.67 0.71
CA ILE A 316 3.11 -3.49 -0.40
C ILE A 316 3.64 -4.33 -1.58
N HIS A 317 2.78 -5.20 -2.11
CA HIS A 317 3.13 -6.07 -3.23
C HIS A 317 3.25 -5.26 -4.52
N PRO A 318 4.46 -5.15 -5.13
CA PRO A 318 4.69 -4.19 -6.21
C PRO A 318 4.10 -4.64 -7.56
N ALA A 319 3.80 -5.93 -7.73
CA ALA A 319 3.16 -6.44 -8.95
C ALA A 319 1.71 -6.02 -9.16
N PHE A 320 0.97 -5.65 -8.10
CA PHE A 320 -0.43 -5.28 -8.25
C PHE A 320 -0.58 -3.79 -8.57
N GLY A 321 -1.42 -3.49 -9.57
CA GLY A 321 -1.65 -2.13 -10.04
C GLY A 321 -3.10 -1.87 -10.42
N ARG A 322 -3.34 -0.77 -11.15
CA ARG A 322 -4.63 -0.45 -11.75
C ARG A 322 -4.66 -0.92 -13.20
N THR A 323 -5.83 -1.32 -13.68
CA THR A 323 -6.07 -1.50 -15.12
C THR A 323 -6.30 -0.14 -15.79
N GLY A 324 -6.35 -0.12 -17.13
CA GLY A 324 -7.02 0.98 -17.84
C GLY A 324 -8.55 0.92 -17.68
N GLU A 325 -9.23 1.86 -18.32
CA GLU A 325 -10.69 1.86 -18.45
C GLU A 325 -11.19 0.62 -19.24
N PRO A 326 -12.42 0.15 -19.00
CA PRO A 326 -13.40 0.68 -18.04
C PRO A 326 -13.11 0.26 -16.60
N HIS A 327 -13.28 1.18 -15.66
CA HIS A 327 -13.26 0.89 -14.23
C HIS A 327 -14.61 0.39 -13.68
N PRO A 328 -14.61 -0.42 -12.60
CA PRO A 328 -15.85 -0.80 -11.92
C PRO A 328 -16.65 0.42 -11.47
N ASN A 329 -17.98 0.35 -11.63
CA ASN A 329 -18.86 1.42 -11.15
C ASN A 329 -19.04 1.34 -9.62
N TYR A 330 -19.58 2.40 -9.00
CA TYR A 330 -19.76 2.52 -7.54
C TYR A 330 -20.48 1.34 -6.84
N ARG A 331 -21.22 0.49 -7.56
CA ARG A 331 -21.83 -0.71 -6.98
C ARG A 331 -20.78 -1.76 -6.56
N MET A 332 -19.64 -1.78 -7.23
CA MET A 332 -18.53 -2.70 -7.01
C MET A 332 -17.32 -1.90 -6.48
N PRO A 333 -17.10 -1.89 -5.16
CA PRO A 333 -15.97 -1.18 -4.54
C PRO A 333 -14.61 -1.81 -4.85
N ASP A 334 -14.62 -3.09 -5.24
CA ASP A 334 -13.47 -3.84 -5.71
C ASP A 334 -12.97 -3.31 -7.07
N GLU A 335 -11.66 -3.36 -7.26
CA GLU A 335 -10.98 -2.89 -8.47
C GLU A 335 -10.71 -4.06 -9.42
N ASN A 336 -10.61 -3.78 -10.73
CA ASN A 336 -10.08 -4.78 -11.66
C ASN A 336 -8.66 -5.18 -11.24
N VAL A 337 -8.36 -6.47 -11.29
CA VAL A 337 -7.03 -6.98 -10.92
C VAL A 337 -6.06 -6.80 -12.08
N HIS A 338 -4.98 -6.05 -11.85
CA HIS A 338 -3.81 -6.00 -12.71
C HIS A 338 -2.61 -6.60 -11.96
N PHE A 339 -1.88 -7.49 -12.62
CA PHE A 339 -0.68 -8.11 -12.07
C PHE A 339 0.46 -8.11 -13.08
N ASP A 340 1.59 -7.48 -12.73
CA ASP A 340 2.83 -7.52 -13.50
C ASP A 340 3.79 -8.56 -12.91
N ALA A 341 3.85 -9.74 -13.51
CA ALA A 341 4.69 -10.85 -13.04
C ALA A 341 6.20 -10.52 -12.98
N ARG A 342 6.65 -9.47 -13.67
CA ARG A 342 8.06 -9.04 -13.63
C ARG A 342 8.42 -8.32 -12.33
N LEU A 343 7.40 -7.91 -11.57
CA LEU A 343 7.49 -7.27 -10.26
C LEU A 343 7.08 -8.24 -9.14
N ASP A 344 6.87 -9.52 -9.45
CA ASP A 344 6.46 -10.49 -8.43
C ASP A 344 7.54 -10.66 -7.35
N LEU A 345 7.10 -10.91 -6.13
CA LEU A 345 7.98 -11.19 -4.99
C LEU A 345 8.42 -12.66 -4.96
N GLY A 346 7.95 -13.48 -5.90
CA GLY A 346 8.34 -14.88 -6.04
C GLY A 346 7.80 -15.73 -4.89
N ALA A 347 8.66 -16.56 -4.31
CA ALA A 347 8.28 -17.51 -3.25
C ALA A 347 8.07 -16.86 -1.87
N TRP A 348 7.56 -15.62 -1.81
CA TRP A 348 7.39 -14.86 -0.56
C TRP A 348 6.43 -15.49 0.44
N THR A 349 5.68 -16.53 0.09
CA THR A 349 4.82 -17.28 1.02
C THR A 349 5.54 -18.49 1.64
N ALA A 350 6.72 -18.86 1.13
CA ALA A 350 7.49 -20.00 1.58
C ALA A 350 8.24 -19.70 2.90
N PRO A 351 8.53 -20.72 3.72
CA PRO A 351 9.31 -20.57 4.96
C PRO A 351 10.70 -19.97 4.75
N GLU A 352 11.40 -20.38 3.70
CA GLU A 352 12.79 -20.05 3.41
C GLU A 352 13.00 -18.66 2.76
N PHE A 353 11.92 -17.94 2.48
CA PHE A 353 12.01 -16.61 1.86
C PHE A 353 12.70 -15.60 2.79
N ASP A 354 13.73 -14.95 2.26
CA ASP A 354 14.45 -13.86 2.93
C ASP A 354 13.64 -12.55 2.89
N ASP A 355 13.02 -12.22 4.02
CA ASP A 355 12.30 -10.97 4.26
C ASP A 355 13.12 -9.95 5.08
N SER A 356 14.44 -10.11 5.16
CA SER A 356 15.32 -9.21 5.93
C SER A 356 15.21 -7.74 5.51
N THR A 357 14.92 -7.48 4.23
CA THR A 357 14.72 -6.13 3.70
C THR A 357 13.31 -5.58 3.91
N TRP A 358 12.37 -6.36 4.43
CA TRP A 358 11.00 -5.91 4.66
C TRP A 358 10.95 -5.03 5.92
N LYS A 359 10.14 -3.98 5.85
CA LYS A 359 9.92 -3.09 6.99
C LYS A 359 8.98 -3.75 8.00
N PRO A 360 9.17 -3.48 9.30
CA PRO A 360 8.18 -3.81 10.31
C PRO A 360 6.83 -3.16 9.98
N ALA A 361 5.74 -3.83 10.35
CA ALA A 361 4.39 -3.30 10.26
C ALA A 361 4.20 -2.16 11.26
N VAL A 362 3.29 -1.25 10.93
CA VAL A 362 2.89 -0.15 11.84
C VAL A 362 1.69 -0.61 12.63
N ALA A 363 1.81 -0.60 13.96
CA ALA A 363 0.69 -0.83 14.85
C ALA A 363 -0.26 0.37 14.87
N PHE A 364 -1.54 0.11 14.63
CA PHE A 364 -2.63 1.06 14.78
C PHE A 364 -3.23 1.01 16.19
N GLY A 365 -3.22 -0.15 16.85
CA GLY A 365 -3.68 -0.33 18.24
C GLY A 365 -4.56 -1.57 18.44
N LEU A 366 -4.89 -1.90 19.70
CA LEU A 366 -5.78 -3.01 20.05
C LEU A 366 -7.25 -2.71 19.69
N PRO A 367 -8.05 -3.69 19.23
CA PRO A 367 -9.49 -3.51 19.13
C PRO A 367 -10.17 -3.42 20.52
N PRO A 368 -11.36 -2.79 20.65
CA PRO A 368 -12.05 -2.02 19.62
C PRO A 368 -11.35 -0.68 19.35
N MET A 369 -11.02 -0.41 18.09
CA MET A 369 -10.47 0.88 17.65
C MET A 369 -11.47 1.57 16.72
N SER A 370 -12.00 2.71 17.16
CA SER A 370 -12.78 3.57 16.26
C SER A 370 -11.81 4.30 15.32
N PHE A 371 -11.80 3.95 14.03
CA PHE A 371 -11.08 4.72 13.01
C PHE A 371 -11.81 6.05 12.77
N ARG A 372 -11.58 7.06 13.63
CA ARG A 372 -12.16 8.39 13.40
C ARG A 372 -11.59 8.95 12.09
N LYS A 373 -12.45 9.24 11.12
CA LYS A 373 -12.15 10.25 10.09
C LYS A 373 -11.89 11.55 10.86
N SER A 374 -10.71 12.13 10.71
CA SER A 374 -10.42 13.46 11.26
C SER A 374 -11.48 14.44 10.74
N ALA A 375 -12.41 14.85 11.59
CA ALA A 375 -13.39 15.86 11.25
C ALA A 375 -12.64 17.17 11.08
N ARG A 376 -12.54 17.66 9.83
CA ARG A 376 -12.11 19.02 9.55
C ARG A 376 -13.14 19.93 10.21
N ALA A 377 -12.75 20.58 11.32
CA ALA A 377 -13.62 21.49 12.04
C ALA A 377 -14.01 22.65 11.10
N LYS A 378 -15.21 22.60 10.52
CA LYS A 378 -15.86 23.79 9.99
C LYS A 378 -16.25 24.63 11.20
N ARG A 379 -15.47 25.66 11.50
CA ARG A 379 -15.93 26.75 12.36
C ARG A 379 -17.09 27.42 11.62
N SER A 380 -18.33 27.10 12.00
CA SER A 380 -19.48 27.91 11.64
C SER A 380 -19.51 29.10 12.59
N SER A 381 -19.12 30.28 12.11
CA SER A 381 -19.52 31.54 12.72
C SER A 381 -21.03 31.69 12.57
N HIS A 382 -21.77 31.54 13.67
CA HIS A 382 -23.12 32.10 13.77
C HIS A 382 -23.05 33.18 14.84
N ASP A 383 -23.02 34.40 14.33
CA ASP A 383 -23.11 35.66 15.07
C ASP A 383 -24.57 35.84 15.48
N SER A 384 -24.87 35.64 16.76
CA SER A 384 -26.21 35.80 17.31
C SER A 384 -26.50 37.28 17.56
N ARG A 385 -27.10 37.97 16.57
CA ARG A 385 -27.79 39.24 16.82
C ARG A 385 -29.19 38.96 17.33
N ALA A 386 -29.37 39.10 18.64
CA ALA A 386 -30.69 39.24 19.25
C ALA A 386 -31.23 40.65 18.97
N ILE A 387 -32.37 40.75 18.30
CA ILE A 387 -33.15 41.99 18.16
C ILE A 387 -34.34 41.86 19.13
N SER A 388 -34.35 42.68 20.17
CA SER A 388 -35.50 42.90 21.05
C SER A 388 -36.42 43.97 20.45
N PRO A 389 -37.76 43.81 20.46
CA PRO A 389 -38.67 44.90 20.14
C PRO A 389 -39.17 45.58 21.42
N SER A 390 -38.96 46.88 21.53
CA SER A 390 -39.77 47.77 22.36
C SER A 390 -39.89 49.13 21.66
N LEU A 391 -41.10 49.46 21.22
CA LEU A 391 -41.50 50.81 20.84
C LEU A 391 -42.40 51.36 21.94
N PRO A 392 -42.21 52.61 22.39
CA PRO A 392 -43.17 53.29 23.26
C PRO A 392 -44.17 54.13 22.44
N ILE A 393 -45.44 54.03 22.86
CA ILE A 393 -46.64 54.88 22.61
C ILE A 393 -46.93 55.24 21.15
#